data_AF-A0A2M6NSH6-F1
#
_entry.id   AF-A0A2M6NSH6-F1
#
_cell.length_a   1.000
_cell.length_b   1.000
_cell.length_c   1.000
_cell.angle_alpha   90.00
_cell.angle_beta   90.00
_cell.angle_gamma   90.00
#
_symmetry.space_group_name_H-M   'P 1'
#
loop_
_entity.id
_entity.type
_entity.pdbx_description
1 polymer ?
#
loop_
_entity_poly.entity_id
_entity_poly.type
_entity_poly.pdbx_seq_one_letter_code
_entity_poly.pdbx_strand_id
1 'polypeptide(L)' 'MVSKLPRIPSLLVIRALKRARFYEYHRSGNHIQLHHFDNPNLRVTIPFHRKDLSPKTLKSIIKQADLTVEEFIDLL' A
#
# COMPACT_ATOMS: atom_id res chain seq x y z
N MET A 1 -8.72 -18.58 7.93
CA MET A 1 -9.10 -18.74 6.51
C MET A 1 -8.15 -17.88 5.70
N VAL A 2 -7.43 -18.42 4.70
CA VAL A 2 -6.54 -17.60 3.86
C VAL A 2 -7.41 -16.83 2.87
N SER A 3 -7.85 -15.62 3.22
CA SER A 3 -8.53 -14.76 2.26
C SER A 3 -7.55 -14.41 1.15
N LYS A 4 -7.89 -14.75 -0.10
CA LYS A 4 -7.10 -14.31 -1.25
C LYS A 4 -7.11 -12.78 -1.27
N LEU A 5 -5.92 -12.17 -1.30
CA LEU A 5 -5.79 -10.72 -1.46
C LEU A 5 -6.50 -10.27 -2.74
N PRO A 6 -7.25 -9.16 -2.69
CA PRO A 6 -8.02 -8.70 -3.84
C PRO A 6 -7.11 -8.09 -4.90
N ARG A 7 -7.65 -7.96 -6.12
CA ARG A 7 -7.10 -7.10 -7.16
C ARG A 7 -7.80 -5.76 -7.04
N ILE A 8 -7.06 -4.70 -6.73
CA ILE A 8 -7.62 -3.37 -6.52
C ILE A 8 -6.77 -2.28 -7.16
N PRO A 9 -7.37 -1.12 -7.51
CA PRO A 9 -6.64 0.02 -8.04
C PRO A 9 -5.61 0.56 -7.05
N SER A 10 -4.50 1.08 -7.59
CA SER A 10 -3.44 1.74 -6.82
C SER A 10 -3.97 2.84 -5.87
N LEU A 11 -5.02 3.55 -6.31
CA LEU A 11 -5.65 4.60 -5.52
C LEU A 11 -6.28 4.10 -4.21
N LEU A 12 -6.89 2.91 -4.21
CA LEU A 12 -7.46 2.32 -2.99
C LEU A 12 -6.34 1.94 -2.01
N VAL A 13 -5.25 1.36 -2.51
CA VAL A 13 -4.09 1.03 -1.67
C VAL A 13 -3.49 2.28 -1.03
N ILE A 14 -3.32 3.36 -1.81
CA ILE A 14 -2.80 4.63 -1.28
C ILE A 14 -3.72 5.19 -0.19
N ARG A 15 -5.05 5.14 -0.39
CA ARG A 15 -6.03 5.61 0.61
C ARG A 15 -5.97 4.78 1.90
N ALA A 16 -5.87 3.46 1.79
CA ALA A 16 -5.73 2.56 2.94
C ALA A 16 -4.46 2.86 3.73
N LEU A 17 -3.32 3.02 3.05
CA LEU A 17 -2.07 3.37 3.72
C LEU A 17 -2.10 4.77 4.33
N LYS A 18 -2.78 5.74 3.72
CA LYS A 18 -3.00 7.05 4.35
C LYS A 18 -3.78 6.95 5.67
N ARG A 19 -4.77 6.05 5.75
CA ARG A 19 -5.48 5.75 7.01
C ARG A 19 -4.54 5.11 8.04
N ALA A 20 -3.58 4.29 7.60
CA ALA A 20 -2.48 3.77 8.42
C ALA A 20 -1.33 4.78 8.63
N ARG A 21 -1.61 6.09 8.61
CA ARG A 21 -0.63 7.15 8.90
C ARG A 21 0.60 7.17 7.99
N PHE A 22 0.45 6.72 6.75
CA PHE A 22 1.39 7.03 5.68
C PHE A 22 1.06 8.36 5.01
N TYR A 23 2.07 9.02 4.47
CA TYR A 23 1.92 10.22 3.65
C TYR A 23 2.74 10.11 2.36
N GLU A 24 2.28 10.78 1.31
CA GLU A 24 3.01 10.84 0.05
C GLU A 24 4.28 11.68 0.23
N TYR A 25 5.43 11.03 0.11
CA TYR A 25 6.73 11.68 0.27
C TYR A 25 7.26 12.18 -1.08
N HIS A 26 7.23 11.32 -2.10
CA HIS A 26 7.77 11.64 -3.42
C HIS A 26 7.03 10.89 -4.51
N ARG A 27 7.01 11.46 -5.72
CA ARG A 27 6.53 10.80 -6.93
C ARG A 27 7.57 10.91 -8.03
N SER A 28 7.93 9.77 -8.60
CA SER A 28 8.81 9.69 -9.77
C SER A 28 8.11 8.89 -10.87
N GLY A 29 7.71 9.60 -11.94
CA GLY A 29 6.90 9.05 -13.03
C GLY A 29 5.60 8.40 -12.51
N ASN A 30 5.48 7.10 -12.76
CA ASN A 30 4.33 6.28 -12.36
C ASN A 30 4.56 5.54 -11.04
N HIS A 31 5.48 5.99 -10.18
CA HIS A 31 5.65 5.43 -8.83
C HIS A 31 5.45 6.51 -7.78
N ILE A 32 4.71 6.18 -6.73
CA ILE A 32 4.48 7.03 -5.56
C ILE A 32 5.16 6.37 -4.36
N GLN A 33 6.01 7.12 -3.67
CA GLN A 33 6.65 6.70 -2.44
C GLN A 33 5.89 7.27 -1.25
N LEU A 34 5.54 6.39 -0.32
CA LEU A 34 4.85 6.69 0.92
C LEU A 34 5.79 6.44 2.11
N HIS A 35 5.83 7.38 3.05
CA HIS A 35 6.55 7.25 4.32
C HIS A 35 5.56 7.24 5.49
N HIS A 36 5.91 6.61 6.60
CA HIS A 36 5.07 6.60 7.81
C HIS A 36 5.42 7.80 8.72
N PHE A 37 4.40 8.44 9.31
CA PHE A 37 4.61 9.60 10.18
C PHE A 37 5.44 9.27 11.43
N ASP A 38 5.18 8.12 12.05
CA ASP A 38 5.78 7.77 13.36
C ASP A 38 6.96 6.80 13.25
N ASN A 39 7.22 6.26 12.04
CA ASN A 39 8.27 5.25 11.84
C ASN A 39 9.05 5.53 10.54
N PRO A 40 10.23 6.17 10.61
CA PRO A 40 10.99 6.57 9.42
C PRO A 40 11.58 5.40 8.62
N ASN A 41 11.55 4.17 9.17
CA ASN A 41 12.00 2.95 8.50
C ASN A 41 10.93 2.38 7.57
N LEU A 42 9.64 2.72 7.76
CA LEU A 42 8.56 2.24 6.91
C LEU A 42 8.45 3.11 5.66
N ARG A 43 8.82 2.53 4.52
CA ARG A 43 8.77 3.17 3.21
C ARG A 43 8.18 2.20 2.20
N VAL A 44 7.15 2.66 1.51
CA VAL A 44 6.40 1.84 0.54
C VAL A 44 6.42 2.53 -0.81
N THR A 45 6.76 1.79 -1.86
CA THR A 45 6.68 2.28 -3.24
C THR A 45 5.51 1.61 -3.94
N ILE A 46 4.56 2.43 -4.40
CA ILE A 46 3.36 1.97 -5.10
C ILE A 46 3.46 2.33 -6.59
N PRO A 47 3.35 1.35 -7.50
CA PRO A 47 3.14 1.65 -8.91
C PRO A 47 1.75 2.27 -9.09
N PHE A 48 1.70 3.39 -9.80
CA PHE A 48 0.52 4.20 -10.04
C PHE A 48 0.15 4.16 -11.53
N HIS A 49 -0.72 3.22 -11.88
CA HIS A 49 -1.25 3.03 -13.22
C HIS A 49 -2.74 2.65 -13.19
N ARG A 50 -3.39 2.68 -14.36
CA ARG A 50 -4.83 2.38 -14.51
C ARG A 50 -5.23 0.94 -14.19
N LYS A 51 -4.30 -0.02 -14.31
CA LYS A 51 -4.56 -1.43 -14.01
C LYS A 51 -4.59 -1.67 -12.50
N ASP A 52 -5.33 -2.70 -12.08
CA ASP A 52 -5.31 -3.16 -10.70
C ASP A 52 -3.95 -3.76 -10.32
N LEU A 53 -3.60 -3.61 -9.04
CA LEU A 53 -2.43 -4.23 -8.49
C LEU A 53 -2.67 -5.73 -8.28
N SER A 54 -1.68 -6.53 -8.65
CA SER A 54 -1.75 -7.97 -8.47
C SER A 54 -1.74 -8.33 -6.98
N PRO A 55 -2.30 -9.48 -6.57
CA PRO A 55 -2.23 -9.94 -5.18
C PRO A 55 -0.78 -10.07 -4.67
N LYS A 56 0.16 -10.41 -5.56
CA LYS A 56 1.59 -10.47 -5.24
C LYS A 56 2.17 -9.08 -4.92
N THR A 57 1.79 -8.08 -5.71
CA THR A 57 2.18 -6.68 -5.47
C THR A 57 1.58 -6.17 -4.16
N LEU A 58 0.28 -6.41 -3.92
CA LEU A 58 -0.37 -6.06 -2.66
C LEU A 58 0.34 -6.69 -1.47
N LYS A 59 0.66 -7.99 -1.54
CA LYS A 59 1.37 -8.69 -0.46
C LYS A 59 2.73 -8.07 -0.16
N SER A 60 3.46 -7.64 -1.19
CA SER A 60 4.74 -6.95 -1.02
C SER A 60 4.55 -5.59 -0.34
N ILE A 61 3.52 -4.83 -0.74
CA ILE A 61 3.19 -3.53 -0.15
C ILE A 61 2.82 -3.67 1.32
N ILE A 62 1.92 -4.62 1.65
CA ILE A 62 1.48 -4.92 3.03
C ILE A 62 2.68 -5.26 3.91
N LYS A 63 3.58 -6.12 3.42
CA LYS A 63 4.82 -6.47 4.14
C LYS A 63 5.75 -5.27 4.34
N GLN A 64 5.90 -4.40 3.35
CA GLN A 64 6.73 -3.18 3.47
C GLN A 64 6.13 -2.14 4.42
N ALA A 65 4.79 -2.12 4.51
CA ALA A 65 4.05 -1.26 5.41
C ALA A 65 4.03 -1.78 6.86
N ASP A 66 4.60 -2.98 7.11
CA ASP A 66 4.56 -3.68 8.39
C ASP A 66 3.13 -3.89 8.92
N LEU A 67 2.23 -4.23 8.00
CA LEU A 67 0.83 -4.56 8.29
C LEU A 67 0.59 -6.05 8.08
N THR A 68 -0.38 -6.59 8.81
CA THR A 68 -1.03 -7.87 8.51
C THR A 68 -1.99 -7.73 7.33
N VAL A 69 -2.42 -8.86 6.76
CA VAL A 69 -3.42 -8.85 5.68
C VAL A 69 -4.76 -8.35 6.21
N GLU A 70 -5.11 -8.77 7.42
CA GLU A 70 -6.34 -8.41 8.11
C GLU A 70 -6.39 -6.90 8.39
N GLU A 71 -5.36 -6.31 8.99
CA GLU A 71 -5.27 -4.87 9.22
C GLU A 71 -5.37 -4.08 7.91
N PHE A 72 -4.73 -4.56 6.84
CA PHE A 72 -4.84 -3.90 5.55
C PHE A 72 -6.28 -3.94 4.98
N ILE A 73 -6.97 -5.08 5.11
CA ILE A 73 -8.36 -5.24 4.65
C ILE A 73 -9.29 -4.30 5.43
N ASP A 74 -9.08 -4.12 6.73
CA ASP A 74 -9.86 -3.21 7.57
C ASP A 74 -9.67 -1.73 7.19
N LEU A 75 -8.59 -1.42 6.47
CA LEU A 75 -8.27 -0.07 6.00
C LEU A 75 -8.77 0.23 4.57
N LEU A 76 -9.28 -0.76 3.83
CA LEU A 76 -9.85 -0.56 2.48
C LEU A 76 -11.19 0.17 2.54
#